data_AF-A0A3M1BWZ7-F1
#
_entry.id   AF-A0A3M1BWZ7-F1
#
_cell.length_a   1.000
_cell.length_b   1.000
_cell.length_c   1.000
_cell.angle_alpha   90.00
_cell.angle_beta   90.00
_cell.angle_gamma   90.00
#
_symmetry.space_group_name_H-M   'P 1'
#
loop_
_entity.id
_entity.type
_entity.pdbx_description
1 polymer ?
#
loop_
_entity_poly.entity_id
_entity_poly.type
_entity_poly.pdbx_seq_one_letter_code
_entity_poly.pdbx_strand_id
1 'polypeptide(L)'
;DGSQIVFVTKSEQGTDQFTSDIHTIQSDGSQNHTLLTFPGEIYRPSWSPDGSRILFLEIIRKNYGIQGANLYLTDTNGSPPQLLELPEQPSTEYPPVSPYWPPAWSPNGEEILIKSNFTNTYIYSLKTGEFISLHFGEYPVWNLTGDGVAFQKVGHPNTICQPTAELWDRSDSWNALMPCIDINTSIAGETIPIGWRP
;
A
#
# COMPACT_ATOMS: atom_id res chain seq x y z
N ASP A 1 -16.03 7.96 -5.53
CA ASP A 1 -17.24 8.68 -5.06
C ASP A 1 -18.04 7.89 -4.01
N GLY A 2 -17.66 6.64 -3.70
CA GLY A 2 -18.38 5.80 -2.73
C GLY A 2 -19.64 5.14 -3.30
N SER A 3 -19.89 5.26 -4.61
CA SER A 3 -21.07 4.68 -5.26
C SER A 3 -20.99 3.16 -5.39
N GLN A 4 -19.78 2.59 -5.40
CA GLN A 4 -19.51 1.17 -5.57
C GLN A 4 -18.61 0.61 -4.49
N ILE A 5 -18.77 -0.69 -4.22
CA ILE A 5 -18.00 -1.48 -3.27
C ILE A 5 -17.32 -2.61 -4.06
N VAL A 6 -16.04 -2.86 -3.78
CA VAL A 6 -15.34 -4.07 -4.19
C VAL A 6 -15.13 -4.98 -2.98
N PHE A 7 -15.36 -6.27 -3.15
CA PHE A 7 -15.10 -7.26 -2.10
C PHE A 7 -14.66 -8.59 -2.70
N VAL A 8 -14.10 -9.46 -1.86
CA VAL A 8 -13.62 -10.77 -2.26
C VAL A 8 -14.43 -11.85 -1.56
N THR A 9 -14.81 -12.88 -2.32
CA THR A 9 -15.23 -14.16 -1.76
C THR A 9 -14.15 -15.20 -2.01
N LYS A 10 -13.96 -16.12 -1.06
CA LYS A 10 -12.96 -17.18 -1.16
C LYS A 10 -13.64 -18.54 -0.98
N SER A 11 -13.21 -19.50 -1.78
CA SER A 11 -13.51 -20.92 -1.61
C SER A 11 -12.21 -21.70 -1.37
N GLU A 12 -12.29 -22.73 -0.53
CA GLU A 12 -11.17 -23.61 -0.17
C GLU A 12 -11.48 -25.03 -0.61
N GLN A 13 -10.59 -25.63 -1.41
CA GLN A 13 -10.75 -26.96 -1.98
C GLN A 13 -9.65 -27.93 -1.49
N GLY A 14 -9.43 -27.96 -0.18
CA GLY A 14 -8.39 -28.77 0.47
C GLY A 14 -7.19 -27.92 0.90
N THR A 15 -6.13 -28.58 1.35
CA THR A 15 -4.97 -27.92 1.95
C THR A 15 -4.27 -27.02 0.92
N ASP A 16 -4.22 -25.71 1.21
CA ASP A 16 -3.56 -24.67 0.41
C ASP A 16 -4.10 -24.49 -1.03
N GLN A 17 -5.31 -24.97 -1.33
CA GLN A 17 -5.97 -24.75 -2.62
C GLN A 17 -7.12 -23.76 -2.48
N PHE A 18 -6.91 -22.56 -3.00
CA PHE A 18 -7.88 -21.47 -2.93
C PHE A 18 -8.33 -21.04 -4.32
N THR A 19 -9.60 -20.67 -4.42
CA THR A 19 -10.12 -19.89 -5.54
C THR A 19 -10.85 -18.70 -4.97
N SER A 20 -10.50 -17.51 -5.45
CA SER A 20 -11.09 -16.25 -4.99
C SER A 20 -11.77 -15.54 -6.13
N ASP A 21 -12.90 -14.91 -5.83
CA ASP A 21 -13.62 -14.06 -6.76
C ASP A 21 -13.60 -12.62 -6.26
N ILE A 22 -13.29 -11.68 -7.15
CA ILE A 22 -13.53 -10.26 -6.93
C ILE A 22 -14.92 -9.93 -7.45
N HIS A 23 -15.74 -9.36 -6.57
CA HIS A 23 -17.08 -8.88 -6.87
C HIS A 23 -17.14 -7.37 -6.80
N THR A 24 -18.01 -6.79 -7.60
CA THR A 24 -18.39 -5.39 -7.49
C THR A 24 -19.89 -5.26 -7.29
N ILE A 25 -20.30 -4.29 -6.49
CA ILE A 25 -21.70 -4.04 -6.15
C ILE A 25 -21.91 -2.55 -5.95
N GLN A 26 -23.09 -2.04 -6.30
CA GLN A 26 -23.47 -0.68 -5.95
C GLN A 26 -23.62 -0.55 -4.43
N SER A 27 -23.39 0.65 -3.92
CA SER A 27 -23.50 0.99 -2.50
C SER A 27 -24.92 0.81 -1.95
N ASP A 28 -25.94 0.84 -2.81
CA ASP A 28 -27.33 0.51 -2.47
C ASP A 28 -27.63 -1.00 -2.46
N GLY A 29 -26.63 -1.84 -2.75
CA GLY A 29 -26.74 -3.30 -2.84
C GLY A 29 -27.18 -3.84 -4.21
N SER A 30 -27.41 -2.98 -5.19
CA SER A 30 -27.79 -3.40 -6.54
C SER A 30 -26.58 -3.77 -7.41
N GLN A 31 -26.85 -4.43 -8.55
CA GLN A 31 -25.85 -4.77 -9.58
C GLN A 31 -24.62 -5.56 -9.09
N ASN A 32 -24.83 -6.45 -8.11
CA ASN A 32 -23.79 -7.38 -7.68
C ASN A 32 -23.38 -8.31 -8.84
N HIS A 33 -22.11 -8.33 -9.19
CA HIS A 33 -21.56 -9.27 -10.16
C HIS A 33 -20.10 -9.61 -9.87
N THR A 34 -19.72 -10.84 -10.27
CA THR A 34 -18.33 -11.27 -10.30
C THR A 34 -17.61 -10.55 -11.43
N LEU A 35 -16.53 -9.84 -11.10
CA LEU A 35 -15.64 -9.20 -12.06
C LEU A 35 -14.51 -10.14 -12.50
N LEU A 36 -13.90 -10.85 -11.54
CA LEU A 36 -12.75 -11.71 -11.77
C LEU A 36 -12.84 -12.96 -10.91
N THR A 37 -12.63 -14.12 -11.52
CA THR A 37 -12.33 -15.37 -10.81
C THR A 37 -10.85 -15.67 -10.95
N PHE A 38 -10.18 -15.93 -9.81
CA PHE A 38 -8.73 -16.07 -9.74
C PHE A 38 -8.34 -17.36 -9.01
N PRO A 39 -7.43 -18.17 -9.59
CA PRO A 39 -6.90 -19.36 -8.94
C PRO A 39 -5.86 -18.94 -7.89
N GLY A 40 -6.30 -18.68 -6.68
CA GLY A 40 -5.46 -18.26 -5.56
C GLY A 40 -6.26 -17.58 -4.45
N GLU A 41 -5.54 -17.09 -3.44
CA GLU A 41 -6.12 -16.35 -2.33
C GLU A 41 -5.96 -14.83 -2.54
N ILE A 42 -7.04 -14.14 -2.87
CA ILE A 42 -7.04 -12.68 -3.09
C ILE A 42 -7.33 -11.93 -1.79
N TYR A 43 -6.52 -10.91 -1.49
CA TYR A 43 -6.67 -10.01 -0.34
C TYR A 43 -6.66 -8.55 -0.80
N ARG A 44 -7.34 -7.70 0.00
CA ARG A 44 -7.24 -6.24 -0.04
C ARG A 44 -7.47 -5.64 -1.45
N PRO A 45 -8.60 -5.93 -2.12
CA PRO A 45 -8.92 -5.25 -3.36
C PRO A 45 -9.10 -3.75 -3.11
N SER A 46 -8.63 -2.92 -4.03
CA SER A 46 -8.79 -1.47 -3.97
C SER A 46 -9.03 -0.90 -5.36
N TRP A 47 -10.06 -0.07 -5.49
CA TRP A 47 -10.29 0.74 -6.68
C TRP A 47 -9.17 1.76 -6.89
N SER A 48 -8.83 2.00 -8.16
CA SER A 48 -8.15 3.23 -8.55
C SER A 48 -9.08 4.44 -8.31
N PRO A 49 -8.52 5.65 -8.12
CA PRO A 49 -9.33 6.86 -7.87
C PRO A 49 -10.35 7.18 -8.97
N ASP A 50 -10.04 6.83 -10.23
CA ASP A 50 -10.92 6.99 -11.39
C ASP A 50 -11.92 5.83 -11.57
N GLY A 51 -11.83 4.78 -10.75
CA GLY A 51 -12.69 3.60 -10.83
C GLY A 51 -12.46 2.71 -12.06
N SER A 52 -11.40 2.94 -12.84
CA SER A 52 -11.14 2.14 -14.05
C SER A 52 -10.42 0.83 -13.77
N ARG A 53 -9.76 0.73 -12.61
CA ARG A 53 -8.88 -0.39 -12.26
C ARG A 53 -9.07 -0.86 -10.82
N ILE A 54 -8.70 -2.10 -10.58
CA ILE A 54 -8.65 -2.71 -9.25
C ILE A 54 -7.25 -3.28 -9.02
N LEU A 55 -6.66 -2.90 -7.90
CA LEU A 55 -5.43 -3.43 -7.36
C LEU A 55 -5.75 -4.48 -6.30
N PHE A 56 -5.05 -5.60 -6.28
CA PHE A 56 -5.24 -6.61 -5.26
C PHE A 56 -3.96 -7.40 -4.98
N LEU A 57 -3.92 -8.08 -3.83
CA LEU A 57 -2.83 -8.95 -3.44
C LEU A 57 -3.24 -10.42 -3.60
N GLU A 58 -2.37 -11.23 -4.19
CA GLU A 58 -2.43 -12.68 -4.06
C GLU A 58 -1.53 -13.11 -2.91
N ILE A 59 -2.09 -13.77 -1.89
CA ILE A 59 -1.34 -14.27 -0.75
C ILE A 59 -0.63 -15.57 -1.11
N ILE A 60 0.70 -15.59 -0.94
CA ILE A 60 1.51 -16.78 -1.14
C ILE A 60 1.65 -17.50 0.20
N ARG A 61 1.20 -18.76 0.25
CA ARG A 61 1.33 -19.63 1.42
C ARG A 61 2.26 -20.81 1.16
N LYS A 62 2.97 -21.22 2.22
CA LYS A 62 3.76 -22.45 2.28
C LYS A 62 3.65 -23.01 3.68
N ASN A 63 3.28 -24.30 3.82
CA ASN A 63 3.10 -24.98 5.09
C ASN A 63 2.22 -24.16 6.07
N TYR A 64 1.06 -23.68 5.61
CA TYR A 64 0.10 -22.84 6.37
C TYR A 64 0.56 -21.41 6.72
N GLY A 65 1.85 -21.08 6.54
CA GLY A 65 2.38 -19.73 6.80
C GLY A 65 2.26 -18.80 5.60
N ILE A 66 1.92 -17.53 5.84
CA ILE A 66 2.00 -16.47 4.84
C ILE A 66 3.46 -16.15 4.59
N GLN A 67 3.90 -16.31 3.36
CA GLN A 67 5.28 -16.07 2.93
C GLN A 67 5.47 -14.70 2.29
N GLY A 68 4.39 -14.13 1.76
CA GLY A 68 4.32 -12.78 1.24
C GLY A 68 3.14 -12.64 0.28
N ALA A 69 3.20 -11.66 -0.61
CA ALA A 69 2.17 -11.46 -1.62
C ALA A 69 2.72 -11.05 -2.99
N ASN A 70 2.00 -11.46 -4.03
CA ASN A 70 2.10 -10.87 -5.36
C ASN A 70 1.11 -9.70 -5.47
N LEU A 71 1.47 -8.68 -6.26
CA LEU A 71 0.62 -7.52 -6.52
C LEU A 71 0.05 -7.61 -7.94
N TYR A 72 -1.26 -7.56 -8.06
CA TYR A 72 -1.96 -7.63 -9.33
C TYR A 72 -2.81 -6.40 -9.59
N LEU A 73 -2.85 -6.00 -10.86
CA LEU A 73 -3.69 -4.93 -11.37
C LEU A 73 -4.61 -5.50 -12.45
N THR A 74 -5.90 -5.16 -12.40
CA THR A 74 -6.88 -5.55 -13.43
C THR A 74 -7.77 -4.38 -13.80
N ASP A 75 -8.18 -4.30 -15.06
CA ASP A 75 -9.16 -3.34 -15.53
C ASP A 75 -10.58 -3.81 -15.21
N THR A 76 -11.47 -2.85 -14.95
CA THR A 76 -12.85 -3.15 -14.54
C THR A 76 -13.74 -3.57 -15.69
N ASN A 77 -13.19 -3.62 -16.90
CA ASN A 77 -13.80 -4.17 -18.11
C ASN A 77 -13.66 -5.70 -18.22
N GLY A 78 -12.99 -6.36 -17.26
CA GLY A 78 -12.77 -7.81 -17.24
C GLY A 78 -11.50 -8.28 -17.96
N SER A 79 -10.55 -7.38 -18.24
CA SER A 79 -9.23 -7.78 -18.75
C SER A 79 -8.49 -8.69 -17.76
N PRO A 80 -7.70 -9.67 -18.24
CA PRO A 80 -6.90 -10.52 -17.36
C PRO A 80 -6.02 -9.69 -16.41
N PRO A 81 -5.87 -10.13 -15.14
CA PRO A 81 -5.03 -9.42 -14.19
C PRO A 81 -3.55 -9.49 -14.61
N GLN A 82 -2.88 -8.35 -14.53
CA GLN A 82 -1.45 -8.19 -14.75
C GLN A 82 -0.70 -8.28 -13.42
N LEU A 83 0.34 -9.12 -13.36
CA LEU A 83 1.31 -9.14 -12.26
C LEU A 83 2.21 -7.91 -12.35
N LEU A 84 2.36 -7.17 -11.24
CA LEU A 84 3.34 -6.10 -11.10
C LEU A 84 4.60 -6.67 -10.43
N GLU A 85 5.59 -7.03 -11.23
CA GLU A 85 6.87 -7.56 -10.76
C GLU A 85 7.73 -6.43 -10.19
N LEU A 86 7.94 -6.43 -8.86
CA LEU A 86 8.84 -5.49 -8.22
C LEU A 86 10.30 -5.77 -8.62
N PRO A 87 11.18 -4.76 -8.61
CA PRO A 87 12.60 -4.94 -8.93
C PRO A 87 13.24 -6.03 -8.07
N GLU A 88 13.98 -6.96 -8.70
CA GLU A 88 14.62 -8.11 -8.04
C GLU A 88 15.37 -7.68 -6.77
N GLN A 89 14.99 -8.27 -5.65
CA GLN A 89 15.72 -8.10 -4.39
C GLN A 89 16.78 -9.20 -4.28
N PRO A 90 18.06 -8.86 -4.06
CA PRO A 90 19.17 -9.81 -4.16
C PRO A 90 19.19 -10.93 -3.09
N SER A 91 18.14 -11.10 -2.28
CA SER A 91 18.20 -11.96 -1.10
C SER A 91 16.90 -12.66 -0.66
N THR A 92 15.81 -12.70 -1.44
CA THR A 92 14.57 -13.34 -0.96
C THR A 92 14.08 -14.54 -1.77
N GLU A 93 13.88 -15.67 -1.07
CA GLU A 93 13.10 -16.84 -1.52
C GLU A 93 11.59 -16.51 -1.66
N TYR A 94 11.17 -15.34 -1.18
CA TYR A 94 9.77 -14.96 -0.97
C TYR A 94 9.36 -13.75 -1.81
N PRO A 95 8.07 -13.64 -2.17
CA PRO A 95 7.57 -12.59 -3.04
C PRO A 95 7.74 -11.20 -2.40
N PRO A 96 7.90 -10.16 -3.23
CA PRO A 96 8.50 -8.91 -2.80
C PRO A 96 7.56 -7.96 -2.05
N VAL A 97 6.23 -8.23 -1.99
CA VAL A 97 5.26 -7.33 -1.35
C VAL A 97 4.86 -7.81 0.03
N SER A 98 4.83 -6.89 0.99
CA SER A 98 4.38 -7.18 2.34
C SER A 98 2.85 -7.42 2.35
N PRO A 99 2.38 -8.59 2.81
CA PRO A 99 0.95 -8.89 2.88
C PRO A 99 0.25 -8.09 4.01
N TYR A 100 1.02 -7.47 4.89
CA TYR A 100 0.53 -6.73 6.06
C TYR A 100 0.32 -5.25 5.80
N TRP A 101 0.94 -4.67 4.76
CA TRP A 101 0.73 -3.28 4.34
C TRP A 101 0.04 -3.22 2.97
N PRO A 102 -1.20 -2.70 2.90
CA PRO A 102 -1.90 -2.65 1.64
C PRO A 102 -1.19 -1.62 0.73
N PRO A 103 -1.03 -1.93 -0.56
CA PRO A 103 -0.57 -0.92 -1.51
C PRO A 103 -1.59 0.22 -1.58
N ALA A 104 -1.12 1.43 -1.84
CA ALA A 104 -1.96 2.63 -1.83
C ALA A 104 -1.85 3.39 -3.14
N TRP A 105 -3.00 3.68 -3.75
CA TRP A 105 -3.10 4.58 -4.88
C TRP A 105 -2.70 6.00 -4.48
N SER A 106 -1.92 6.64 -5.33
CA SER A 106 -1.76 8.11 -5.31
C SER A 106 -3.12 8.78 -5.51
N PRO A 107 -3.35 9.99 -4.96
CA PRO A 107 -4.63 10.70 -5.09
C PRO A 107 -5.08 10.93 -6.54
N ASN A 108 -4.13 11.12 -7.47
CA ASN A 108 -4.42 11.29 -8.90
C ASN A 108 -4.58 9.96 -9.66
N GLY A 109 -4.28 8.82 -9.03
CA GLY A 109 -4.43 7.48 -9.62
C GLY A 109 -3.36 7.08 -10.63
N GLU A 110 -2.27 7.83 -10.73
CA GLU A 110 -1.21 7.57 -11.72
C GLU A 110 -0.08 6.67 -11.18
N GLU A 111 -0.03 6.50 -9.86
CA GLU A 111 1.03 5.80 -9.16
C GLU A 111 0.52 4.97 -7.99
N ILE A 112 1.32 3.98 -7.58
CA ILE A 112 1.02 3.06 -6.49
C ILE A 112 2.20 3.04 -5.51
N LEU A 113 1.91 3.29 -4.23
CA LEU A 113 2.84 3.15 -3.12
C LEU A 113 2.81 1.72 -2.60
N ILE A 114 3.96 1.06 -2.59
CA ILE A 114 4.08 -0.36 -2.31
C ILE A 114 5.10 -0.55 -1.21
N LYS A 115 4.69 -1.19 -0.11
CA LYS A 115 5.61 -1.61 0.94
C LYS A 115 6.09 -3.03 0.64
N SER A 116 7.38 -3.17 0.46
CA SER A 116 8.05 -4.45 0.35
C SER A 116 8.41 -4.97 1.75
N ASN A 117 9.20 -6.04 1.85
CA ASN A 117 9.75 -6.52 3.10
C ASN A 117 10.33 -5.35 3.93
N PHE A 118 10.23 -5.45 5.27
CA PHE A 118 10.21 -4.40 6.32
C PHE A 118 10.93 -3.05 6.03
N THR A 119 12.01 -3.02 5.26
CA THR A 119 12.81 -1.82 5.01
C THR A 119 12.41 -1.03 3.77
N ASN A 120 11.88 -1.67 2.72
CA ASN A 120 11.81 -1.06 1.40
C ASN A 120 10.39 -0.57 1.06
N THR A 121 10.32 0.63 0.49
CA THR A 121 9.11 1.23 -0.03
C THR A 121 9.35 1.61 -1.48
N TYR A 122 8.37 1.37 -2.35
CA TYR A 122 8.45 1.71 -3.77
C TYR A 122 7.27 2.59 -4.17
N ILE A 123 7.50 3.49 -5.11
CA ILE A 123 6.46 4.10 -5.93
C ILE A 123 6.53 3.44 -7.30
N TYR A 124 5.44 2.85 -7.76
CA TYR A 124 5.28 2.37 -9.13
C TYR A 124 4.53 3.39 -9.97
N SER A 125 5.06 3.75 -11.14
CA SER A 125 4.38 4.62 -12.10
C SER A 125 3.62 3.81 -13.14
N LEU A 126 2.31 4.04 -13.25
CA LEU A 126 1.50 3.43 -14.32
C LEU A 126 1.84 3.95 -15.71
N LYS A 127 2.41 5.16 -15.80
CA LYS A 127 2.73 5.81 -17.07
C LYS A 127 3.99 5.23 -17.69
N THR A 128 5.03 5.02 -16.89
CA THR A 128 6.33 4.54 -17.38
C THR A 128 6.54 3.05 -17.13
N GLY A 129 5.80 2.45 -16.20
CA GLY A 129 6.03 1.08 -15.74
C GLY A 129 7.27 0.95 -14.86
N GLU A 130 7.82 2.06 -14.37
CA GLU A 130 9.05 2.09 -13.57
C GLU A 130 8.78 2.18 -12.07
N PHE A 131 9.77 1.74 -11.28
CA PHE A 131 9.75 1.83 -9.83
C PHE A 131 10.77 2.85 -9.35
N ILE A 132 10.35 3.71 -8.42
CA ILE A 132 11.21 4.56 -7.61
C ILE A 132 11.35 3.91 -6.24
N SER A 133 12.57 3.69 -5.78
CA SER A 133 12.84 3.16 -4.45
C SER A 133 12.95 4.29 -3.44
N LEU A 134 12.06 4.30 -2.45
CA LEU A 134 12.12 5.19 -1.29
C LEU A 134 12.72 4.40 -0.13
N HIS A 135 14.02 4.57 0.11
CA HIS A 135 14.69 3.88 1.21
C HIS A 135 14.29 4.48 2.58
N PHE A 136 14.05 3.61 3.56
CA PHE A 136 13.75 3.90 4.98
C PHE A 136 12.37 4.50 5.30
N GLY A 137 11.88 4.19 6.51
CA GLY A 137 10.62 4.67 7.08
C GLY A 137 9.53 3.59 7.19
N GLU A 138 8.80 3.60 8.30
CA GLU A 138 7.63 2.76 8.53
C GLU A 138 6.35 3.50 8.14
N TYR A 139 5.30 2.74 7.83
CA TYR A 139 3.94 3.27 7.57
C TYR A 139 3.89 4.41 6.54
N PRO A 140 4.33 4.18 5.29
CA PRO A 140 4.35 5.21 4.28
C PRO A 140 2.92 5.57 3.84
N VAL A 141 2.64 6.87 3.67
CA VAL A 141 1.34 7.36 3.20
C VAL A 141 1.53 8.53 2.22
N TRP A 142 0.71 8.56 1.16
CA TRP A 142 0.67 9.71 0.26
C TRP A 142 0.19 10.97 0.99
N ASN A 143 0.75 12.13 0.64
CA ASN A 143 0.11 13.40 0.95
C ASN A 143 -1.13 13.61 0.05
N LEU A 144 -2.00 14.56 0.41
CA LEU A 144 -3.28 14.78 -0.28
C LEU A 144 -3.13 15.23 -1.74
N THR A 145 -2.02 15.90 -2.06
CA THR A 145 -1.71 16.39 -3.40
C THR A 145 -1.05 15.32 -4.28
N GLY A 146 -0.57 14.22 -3.70
CA GLY A 146 0.10 13.12 -4.41
C GLY A 146 1.54 13.42 -4.85
N ASP A 147 2.10 14.56 -4.47
CA ASP A 147 3.47 14.97 -4.82
C ASP A 147 4.51 14.60 -3.75
N GLY A 148 4.10 13.97 -2.65
CA GLY A 148 5.01 13.48 -1.62
C GLY A 148 4.48 12.30 -0.82
N VAL A 149 5.38 11.63 -0.10
CA VAL A 149 5.07 10.49 0.78
C VAL A 149 5.61 10.78 2.18
N ALA A 150 4.73 10.74 3.16
CA ALA A 150 5.11 10.86 4.57
C ALA A 150 5.42 9.47 5.15
N PHE A 151 6.39 9.42 6.04
CA PHE A 151 6.84 8.22 6.72
C PHE A 151 6.88 8.45 8.22
N GLN A 152 6.56 7.42 9.00
CA GLN A 152 6.91 7.37 10.41
C GLN A 152 8.36 6.88 10.54
N LYS A 153 9.20 7.63 11.27
CA LYS A 153 10.58 7.20 11.53
C LYS A 153 10.62 6.33 12.78
N VAL A 154 11.18 5.13 12.69
CA VAL A 154 11.46 4.30 13.88
C VAL A 154 12.81 4.71 14.44
N GLY A 155 12.81 5.16 15.70
CA GLY A 155 14.03 5.57 16.39
C GLY A 155 15.04 4.42 16.46
N HIS A 156 16.31 4.73 16.16
CA HIS A 156 17.40 3.84 16.55
C HIS A 156 17.49 3.79 18.10
N PRO A 157 17.78 2.62 18.72
CA PRO A 157 17.83 2.48 20.18
C PRO A 157 18.87 3.38 20.87
N ASN A 158 19.74 4.05 20.10
CA ASN A 158 20.83 4.90 20.59
C ASN A 158 20.71 6.38 20.17
N THR A 159 19.53 6.88 19.79
CA THR A 159 19.36 8.30 19.42
C THR A 159 18.33 8.98 20.32
N ILE A 160 18.75 10.06 21.01
CA ILE A 160 17.95 10.78 22.02
C ILE A 160 16.86 11.66 21.38
N CYS A 161 16.98 11.99 20.10
CA CYS A 161 16.00 12.79 19.34
C CYS A 161 15.97 12.34 17.87
N GLN A 162 14.82 11.84 17.38
CA GLN A 162 14.55 11.69 15.95
C GLN A 162 13.16 12.22 15.59
N PRO A 163 13.00 12.98 14.48
CA PRO A 163 11.69 13.43 14.06
C PRO A 163 10.78 12.23 13.88
N THR A 164 9.58 12.29 14.46
CA THR A 164 8.64 11.15 14.43
C THR A 164 8.02 10.94 13.05
N ALA A 165 8.07 11.97 12.19
CA ALA A 165 7.63 11.91 10.80
C ALA A 165 8.53 12.71 9.86
N GLU A 166 8.77 12.16 8.66
CA GLU A 166 9.50 12.79 7.56
C GLU A 166 8.67 12.74 6.27
N LEU A 167 8.82 13.75 5.42
CA LEU A 167 8.17 13.85 4.10
C LEU A 167 9.22 13.74 3.01
N TRP A 168 9.07 12.75 2.15
CA TRP A 168 9.77 12.68 0.88
C TRP A 168 9.02 13.49 -0.18
N ASP A 169 9.77 14.21 -1.03
CA ASP A 169 9.24 14.93 -2.19
C ASP A 169 9.91 14.51 -3.51
N ARG A 170 9.36 14.97 -4.63
CA ARG A 170 9.82 14.59 -5.99
C ARG A 170 11.22 15.04 -6.36
N SER A 171 11.86 15.91 -5.56
CA SER A 171 13.26 16.28 -5.77
C SER A 171 14.25 15.30 -5.12
N ASP A 172 13.73 14.19 -4.58
CA ASP A 172 14.46 13.24 -3.74
C ASP A 172 14.97 13.85 -2.43
N SER A 173 14.26 14.88 -1.95
CA SER A 173 14.54 15.54 -0.68
C SER A 173 13.67 14.97 0.45
N TRP A 174 14.22 14.99 1.67
CA TRP A 174 13.55 14.53 2.89
C TRP A 174 13.43 15.67 3.90
N ASN A 175 12.20 16.00 4.29
CA ASN A 175 11.90 17.10 5.20
C ASN A 175 11.30 16.57 6.51
N ALA A 176 11.84 16.98 7.66
CA ALA A 176 11.25 16.63 8.95
C ALA A 176 9.94 17.40 9.19
N LEU A 177 8.84 16.68 9.38
CA LEU A 177 7.52 17.29 9.63
C LEU A 177 7.29 17.60 11.11
N MET A 178 7.90 16.81 12.00
CA MET A 178 7.86 17.01 13.44
C MET A 178 9.28 16.96 13.98
N PRO A 179 9.96 18.11 14.13
CA PRO A 179 11.28 18.14 14.76
C PRO A 179 11.16 17.74 16.23
N CYS A 180 12.18 17.05 16.75
CA CYS A 180 12.21 16.74 18.18
C CYS A 180 12.28 17.99 19.03
N ILE A 181 11.53 17.97 20.12
CA ILE A 181 11.73 18.85 21.25
C ILE A 181 12.61 18.09 22.25
N ASP A 182 13.78 18.65 22.55
CA ASP A 182 14.68 18.14 23.58
C ASP A 182 14.02 18.37 24.95
N ILE A 183 13.71 17.30 25.67
CA ILE A 183 13.09 17.34 27.01
C ILE A 183 13.95 18.06 28.06
N ASN A 184 15.21 18.38 27.75
CA ASN A 184 16.06 19.23 28.58
C ASN A 184 15.89 20.73 28.34
N THR A 185 15.08 21.13 27.35
CA THR A 185 14.65 22.53 27.19
C THR A 185 13.31 22.72 27.88
N SER A 186 13.29 23.52 28.95
CA SER A 186 12.06 23.84 29.68
C SER A 186 11.04 24.49 28.74
N ILE A 187 9.93 23.83 28.49
CA ILE A 187 8.83 24.41 27.71
C ILE A 187 7.80 24.96 28.68
N ALA A 188 7.70 26.28 28.72
CA ALA A 188 6.45 26.92 29.11
C ALA A 188 5.42 26.60 28.01
N GLY A 189 4.49 25.72 28.38
CA GLY A 189 3.25 25.34 27.69
C GLY A 189 3.05 25.72 26.23
N GLU A 190 3.11 24.72 25.34
CA GLU A 190 2.24 24.68 24.17
C GLU A 190 1.73 23.24 23.96
N THR A 191 0.40 23.09 24.03
CA THR A 191 -0.33 21.91 23.54
C THR A 191 -0.48 22.05 22.03
N ILE A 192 0.07 21.13 21.24
CA ILE A 192 -0.15 21.08 19.78
C ILE A 192 -1.16 19.96 19.48
N PRO A 193 -2.34 20.27 18.91
CA PRO A 193 -3.36 19.28 18.61
C PRO A 193 -2.99 18.44 17.38
N ILE A 194 -3.14 17.12 17.50
CA ILE A 194 -3.07 16.18 16.38
C ILE A 194 -4.47 16.14 15.75
N GLY A 195 -4.63 16.80 14.60
CA GLY A 195 -5.85 16.72 13.80
C GLY A 195 -5.80 17.70 12.62
N TRP A 196 -5.95 17.20 11.40
CA TRP A 196 -6.11 18.03 10.21
C TRP A 196 -7.58 18.44 10.05
N ARG A 197 -7.82 19.72 9.74
CA ARG A 197 -9.15 20.19 9.31
C ARG A 197 -9.37 19.87 7.82
N PRO A 198 -10.59 19.48 7.42
CA PRO A 198 -10.96 19.31 6.01
C PRO A 198 -10.90 20.63 5.23
#